data_AF-A0A351GJL8-F1
#
_entry.id   AF-A0A351GJL8-F1
#
_cell.length_a   1.000
_cell.length_b   1.000
_cell.length_c   1.000
_cell.angle_alpha   90.00
_cell.angle_beta   90.00
_cell.angle_gamma   90.00
#
_symmetry.space_group_name_H-M   'P 1'
#
loop_
_entity.id
_entity.type
_entity.pdbx_description
1 polymer ?
#
loop_
_entity_poly.entity_id
_entity_poly.type
_entity_poly.pdbx_seq_one_letter_code
_entity_poly.pdbx_strand_id
1 'polypeptide(L)'
;MIGENSYRGVETSEMHQIEPFQSVLAHEAKDSGADITLYEITSTDIKEAARENPYTWVHIWRPWCPNELCQNIGIFQETSEKYDDVALMMISQTYDFKEIQGIVNRSSFTLPVYVMKNEYYGHKLRKASEKLAADFDIEDVYLLGDDLIFKSDSLIYSGENGIGFVDSIFTAPSLKL
;
A
#
# COMPACT_ATOMS: atom_id res chain seq x y z
N MET A 1 -1.12 10.23 -24.21
CA MET A 1 0.00 9.38 -24.64
C MET A 1 0.17 8.26 -23.62
N ILE A 2 0.35 7.02 -24.07
CA ILE A 2 0.85 5.93 -23.23
C ILE A 2 2.36 6.20 -23.12
N GLY A 3 2.86 6.44 -21.91
CA GLY A 3 4.28 6.76 -21.66
C GLY A 3 4.60 8.16 -21.11
N GLU A 4 3.61 8.98 -20.73
CA GLU A 4 3.89 10.18 -19.92
C GLU A 4 4.17 9.79 -18.46
N ASN A 5 5.36 9.23 -18.25
CA ASN A 5 6.01 9.10 -16.96
C ASN A 5 6.28 10.53 -16.47
N SER A 6 5.39 11.08 -15.63
CA SER A 6 5.51 12.49 -15.26
C SER A 6 5.75 12.73 -13.79
N TYR A 7 6.03 11.67 -12.99
CA TYR A 7 6.44 11.76 -11.58
C TYR A 7 5.79 12.97 -10.88
N ARG A 8 4.48 13.17 -11.12
CA ARG A 8 3.86 14.46 -10.84
C ARG A 8 3.78 14.58 -9.33
N GLY A 9 4.46 15.59 -8.78
CA GLY A 9 4.64 15.73 -7.34
C GLY A 9 6.01 15.27 -6.83
N VAL A 10 6.93 14.89 -7.73
CA VAL A 10 8.32 14.56 -7.42
C VAL A 10 9.23 15.56 -8.13
N GLU A 11 10.09 16.22 -7.38
CA GLU A 11 11.15 17.07 -7.91
C GLU A 11 12.29 16.20 -8.49
N THR A 12 13.05 16.71 -9.47
CA THR A 12 14.18 15.96 -10.04
C THR A 12 15.19 15.52 -8.97
N SER A 13 15.35 16.32 -7.93
CA SER A 13 16.17 16.01 -6.76
C SER A 13 15.65 14.83 -5.94
N GLU A 14 14.37 14.48 -6.01
CA GLU A 14 13.73 13.42 -5.22
C GLU A 14 13.69 12.09 -5.98
N MET A 15 13.99 12.08 -7.29
CA MET A 15 13.93 10.87 -8.12
C MET A 15 14.88 9.75 -7.65
N HIS A 16 15.95 10.09 -6.93
CA HIS A 16 16.88 9.11 -6.37
C HIS A 16 16.33 8.36 -5.14
N GLN A 17 15.20 8.82 -4.60
CA GLN A 17 14.46 8.20 -3.48
C GLN A 17 13.26 7.39 -3.96
N ILE A 18 13.20 7.10 -5.28
CA ILE A 18 12.19 6.21 -5.86
C ILE A 18 12.92 4.98 -6.39
N GLU A 19 12.57 3.83 -5.83
CA GLU A 19 13.17 2.56 -6.17
C GLU A 19 12.13 1.57 -6.70
N PRO A 20 12.51 0.59 -7.53
CA PRO A 20 11.63 -0.52 -7.87
C PRO A 20 11.27 -1.34 -6.62
N PHE A 21 10.14 -2.05 -6.66
CA PHE A 21 9.78 -3.03 -5.64
C PHE A 21 10.93 -4.01 -5.37
N GLN A 22 11.16 -4.30 -4.09
CA GLN A 22 12.12 -5.29 -3.63
C GLN A 22 11.38 -6.26 -2.70
N SER A 23 11.28 -7.53 -3.10
CA SER A 23 10.55 -8.56 -2.33
C SER A 23 11.10 -8.75 -0.92
N VAL A 24 12.40 -8.51 -0.72
CA VAL A 24 13.09 -8.61 0.58
C VAL A 24 12.59 -7.58 1.62
N LEU A 25 11.94 -6.49 1.20
CA LEU A 25 11.54 -5.40 2.11
C LEU A 25 10.17 -5.59 2.77
N ALA A 26 9.40 -6.62 2.39
CA ALA A 26 8.06 -6.84 2.94
C ALA A 26 8.03 -7.12 4.47
N HIS A 27 9.19 -7.35 5.10
CA HIS A 27 9.30 -7.77 6.52
C HIS A 27 10.31 -7.03 7.40
N GLU A 28 11.32 -6.37 6.84
CA GLU A 28 12.50 -5.99 7.64
C GLU A 28 13.02 -4.56 7.43
N ALA A 29 12.56 -3.84 6.40
CA ALA A 29 13.02 -2.48 6.16
C ALA A 29 12.34 -1.51 7.12
N LYS A 30 13.14 -0.96 8.04
CA LYS A 30 12.76 0.20 8.83
C LYS A 30 13.35 1.44 8.16
N ASP A 31 12.51 2.24 7.51
CA ASP A 31 12.92 3.55 7.05
C ASP A 31 13.12 4.45 8.28
N SER A 32 14.38 4.62 8.68
CA SER A 32 14.74 5.41 9.85
C SER A 32 14.94 6.87 9.46
N GLY A 33 13.92 7.70 9.67
CA GLY A 33 14.05 9.15 9.67
C GLY A 33 14.08 9.81 8.28
N ALA A 34 14.51 11.08 8.27
CA ALA A 34 14.08 12.16 7.36
C ALA A 34 14.03 11.90 5.84
N ASP A 35 14.66 10.85 5.32
CA ASP A 35 14.70 10.51 3.90
C ASP A 35 13.98 9.17 3.67
N ILE A 36 12.68 9.23 3.36
CA ILE A 36 11.89 8.05 3.02
C ILE A 36 12.25 7.58 1.61
N THR A 37 12.25 6.26 1.38
CA THR A 37 12.33 5.71 0.03
C THR A 37 10.93 5.27 -0.40
N LEU A 38 10.47 5.70 -1.58
CA LEU A 38 9.23 5.20 -2.17
C LEU A 38 9.51 4.02 -3.08
N TYR A 39 8.81 2.92 -2.86
CA TYR A 39 8.96 1.72 -3.67
C TYR A 39 7.83 1.59 -4.69
N GLU A 40 8.16 1.61 -5.98
CA GLU A 40 7.18 1.46 -7.05
C GLU A 40 6.62 0.03 -7.08
N ILE A 41 5.30 -0.08 -6.98
CA ILE A 41 4.62 -1.37 -6.89
C ILE A 41 3.56 -1.56 -7.97
N THR A 42 3.38 -2.81 -8.39
CA THR A 42 2.32 -3.31 -9.28
C THR A 42 1.50 -4.42 -8.63
N SER A 43 0.45 -4.87 -9.30
CA SER A 43 -0.44 -5.94 -8.81
C SER A 43 0.28 -7.29 -8.83
N THR A 44 1.26 -7.47 -9.71
CA THR A 44 2.15 -8.65 -9.71
C THR A 44 2.99 -8.69 -8.45
N ASP A 45 3.57 -7.56 -8.04
CA ASP A 45 4.40 -7.44 -6.84
C ASP A 45 3.57 -7.67 -5.56
N ILE A 46 2.35 -7.14 -5.50
CA ILE A 46 1.40 -7.42 -4.40
C ILE A 46 1.10 -8.92 -4.33
N LYS A 47 0.84 -9.58 -5.47
CA LYS A 47 0.58 -11.04 -5.51
C LYS A 47 1.81 -11.85 -5.10
N GLU A 48 3.01 -11.38 -5.41
CA GLU A 48 4.27 -11.99 -4.97
C GLU A 48 4.40 -11.89 -3.45
N ALA A 49 4.27 -10.68 -2.88
CA ALA A 49 4.28 -10.48 -1.43
C ALA A 49 3.20 -11.32 -0.73
N ALA A 50 2.00 -11.40 -1.30
CA ALA A 50 0.90 -12.21 -0.77
C ALA A 50 1.23 -13.71 -0.71
N ARG A 51 1.95 -14.26 -1.70
CA ARG A 51 2.37 -15.68 -1.71
C ARG A 51 3.42 -16.00 -0.65
N GLU A 52 4.27 -15.04 -0.33
CA GLU A 52 5.36 -15.21 0.64
C GLU A 52 4.87 -15.12 2.10
N ASN A 53 3.60 -14.74 2.29
CA ASN A 53 3.02 -14.41 3.58
C ASN A 53 1.78 -15.21 3.92
N PRO A 54 1.56 -15.58 5.19
CA PRO A 54 0.28 -16.16 5.61
C PRO A 54 -0.86 -15.18 5.37
N TYR A 55 -0.68 -13.92 5.77
CA TYR A 55 -1.59 -12.82 5.46
C TYR A 55 -0.84 -11.60 4.93
N THR A 56 -1.42 -10.94 3.94
CA THR A 56 -0.96 -9.63 3.47
C THR A 56 -2.11 -8.64 3.53
N TRP A 57 -1.93 -7.57 4.29
CA TRP A 57 -2.86 -6.46 4.39
C TRP A 57 -2.34 -5.33 3.54
N VAL A 58 -3.05 -5.02 2.46
CA VAL A 58 -2.76 -3.86 1.61
C VAL A 58 -3.72 -2.75 1.98
N HIS A 59 -3.20 -1.59 2.36
CA HIS A 59 -3.99 -0.37 2.50
C HIS A 59 -3.65 0.61 1.39
N ILE A 60 -4.65 0.98 0.58
CA ILE A 60 -4.49 1.89 -0.55
C ILE A 60 -4.94 3.28 -0.13
N TRP A 61 -4.04 4.26 -0.12
CA TRP A 61 -4.34 5.58 0.44
C TRP A 61 -3.93 6.74 -0.48
N ARG A 62 -4.36 7.96 -0.09
CA ARG A 62 -4.09 9.20 -0.82
C ARG A 62 -3.48 10.24 0.12
N PRO A 63 -2.27 10.75 -0.18
CA PRO A 63 -1.56 11.69 0.68
C PRO A 63 -2.30 13.02 0.91
N TRP A 64 -3.15 13.47 0.00
CA TRP A 64 -3.95 14.70 0.16
C TRP A 64 -5.41 14.44 0.58
N CYS A 65 -5.74 13.25 1.08
CA CYS A 65 -7.09 13.01 1.58
C CYS A 65 -7.34 13.93 2.80
N PRO A 66 -8.37 14.80 2.77
CA PRO A 66 -8.61 15.77 3.85
C PRO A 66 -9.16 15.13 5.12
N ASN A 67 -9.53 13.84 5.08
CA ASN A 67 -10.01 13.11 6.24
C ASN A 67 -8.81 12.66 7.09
N GLU A 68 -8.79 13.01 8.37
CA GLU A 68 -7.74 12.61 9.32
C GLU A 68 -7.56 11.08 9.37
N LEU A 69 -8.63 10.31 9.16
CA LEU A 69 -8.57 8.84 9.11
C LEU A 69 -7.77 8.32 7.92
N CYS A 70 -7.76 9.03 6.78
CA CYS A 70 -6.90 8.69 5.64
C CYS A 70 -5.42 9.02 5.87
N GLN A 71 -5.15 9.95 6.79
CA GLN A 71 -3.83 10.54 7.01
C GLN A 71 -3.09 9.88 8.17
N ASN A 72 -3.82 9.28 9.10
CA ASN A 72 -3.22 8.58 10.23
C ASN A 72 -2.79 7.17 9.82
N ILE A 73 -1.67 7.05 9.12
CA ILE A 73 -1.14 5.74 8.70
C ILE A 73 -0.55 4.92 9.86
N GLY A 74 -0.21 5.57 10.98
CA GLY A 74 0.39 4.91 12.15
C GLY A 74 -0.50 3.82 12.75
N ILE A 75 -1.82 4.02 12.73
CA ILE A 75 -2.78 3.04 13.26
C ILE A 75 -2.75 1.71 12.50
N PHE A 76 -2.39 1.71 11.21
CA PHE A 76 -2.26 0.51 10.41
C PHE A 76 -1.06 -0.31 10.87
N GLN A 77 0.09 0.34 11.06
CA GLN A 77 1.30 -0.29 11.60
C GLN A 77 1.06 -0.85 13.01
N GLU A 78 0.52 -0.03 13.92
CA GLU A 78 0.21 -0.46 15.29
C GLU A 78 -0.76 -1.65 15.31
N THR A 79 -1.64 -1.74 14.32
CA THR A 79 -2.61 -2.85 14.22
C THR A 79 -1.98 -4.09 13.62
N SER A 80 -1.15 -3.98 12.58
CA SER A 80 -0.44 -5.13 12.01
C SER A 80 0.54 -5.73 13.01
N GLU A 81 1.23 -4.93 13.82
CA GLU A 81 2.18 -5.37 14.85
C GLU A 81 1.54 -6.23 15.97
N LYS A 82 0.21 -6.30 16.06
CA LYS A 82 -0.50 -7.20 16.98
C LYS A 82 -0.50 -8.66 16.50
N TYR A 83 -0.11 -8.91 15.26
CA TYR A 83 -0.23 -10.20 14.58
C TYR A 83 1.10 -10.62 13.98
N ASP A 84 1.63 -11.79 14.38
CA ASP A 84 2.93 -12.28 13.91
C ASP A 84 2.96 -12.66 12.42
N ASP A 85 1.78 -12.96 11.85
CA ASP A 85 1.63 -13.57 10.52
C ASP A 85 1.05 -12.58 9.46
N VAL A 86 1.14 -11.26 9.71
CA VAL A 86 0.56 -10.23 8.84
C VAL A 86 1.64 -9.30 8.28
N ALA A 87 1.82 -9.30 6.97
CA ALA A 87 2.59 -8.28 6.26
C ALA A 87 1.70 -7.09 5.89
N LEU A 88 2.02 -5.89 6.36
CA LEU A 88 1.33 -4.65 5.99
C LEU A 88 2.01 -3.99 4.79
N MET A 89 1.23 -3.64 3.77
CA MET A 89 1.66 -2.86 2.61
C MET A 89 0.88 -1.55 2.55
N MET A 90 1.55 -0.43 2.84
CA MET A 90 0.97 0.90 2.69
C MET A 90 1.25 1.43 1.29
N ILE A 91 0.22 1.48 0.44
CA ILE A 91 0.35 1.85 -0.97
C ILE A 91 -0.28 3.22 -1.23
N SER A 92 0.55 4.22 -1.51
CA SER A 92 0.08 5.52 -1.99
C SER A 92 -0.35 5.42 -3.45
N GLN A 93 -1.50 6.01 -3.79
CA GLN A 93 -1.96 6.10 -5.18
C GLN A 93 -1.12 7.07 -6.02
N THR A 94 -0.30 7.93 -5.39
CA THR A 94 0.45 9.00 -6.06
C THR A 94 1.84 9.18 -5.47
N TYR A 95 2.69 9.85 -6.23
CA TYR A 95 4.06 10.17 -5.85
C TYR A 95 4.17 11.55 -5.20
N ASP A 96 3.19 11.97 -4.39
CA ASP A 96 3.29 13.25 -3.68
C ASP A 96 4.32 13.15 -2.57
N PHE A 97 5.60 13.21 -2.95
CA PHE A 97 6.70 12.82 -2.10
C PHE A 97 6.71 13.65 -0.83
N LYS A 98 6.57 14.97 -0.99
CA LYS A 98 6.51 15.93 0.12
C LYS A 98 5.37 15.63 1.09
N GLU A 99 4.17 15.35 0.59
CA GLU A 99 3.03 15.07 1.48
C GLU A 99 3.17 13.70 2.14
N ILE A 100 3.63 12.67 1.41
CA ILE A 100 3.92 11.34 1.97
C ILE A 100 4.96 11.44 3.07
N GLN A 101 6.09 12.10 2.81
CA GLN A 101 7.16 12.33 3.79
C GLN A 101 6.64 13.09 5.00
N GLY A 102 5.80 14.11 4.79
CA GLY A 102 5.13 14.83 5.87
C GLY A 102 4.27 13.91 6.75
N ILE A 103 3.52 13.00 6.14
CA ILE A 103 2.63 12.06 6.84
C ILE A 103 3.42 10.99 7.59
N VAL A 104 4.40 10.35 6.93
CA VAL A 104 5.29 9.36 7.56
C VAL A 104 5.95 9.94 8.80
N ASN A 105 6.53 11.15 8.68
CA ASN A 105 7.20 11.83 9.79
C ASN A 105 6.24 12.19 10.94
N ARG A 106 4.99 12.56 10.64
CA ARG A 106 3.97 12.89 11.67
C ARG A 106 3.38 11.64 12.34
N SER A 107 3.33 10.52 11.63
CA SER A 107 2.74 9.27 12.12
C SER A 107 3.76 8.33 12.79
N SER A 108 5.05 8.69 12.85
CA SER A 108 6.13 7.80 13.30
C SER A 108 6.12 6.44 12.60
N PHE A 109 5.68 6.43 11.35
CA PHE A 109 5.57 5.21 10.55
C PHE A 109 6.97 4.77 10.12
N THR A 110 7.27 3.49 10.27
CA THR A 110 8.63 2.96 10.04
C THR A 110 8.71 1.89 8.98
N LEU A 111 7.57 1.31 8.55
CA LEU A 111 7.57 0.32 7.48
C LEU A 111 7.78 1.00 6.11
N PRO A 112 8.11 0.23 5.05
CA PRO A 112 8.23 0.78 3.71
C PRO A 112 6.92 1.39 3.22
N VAL A 113 7.02 2.49 2.48
CA VAL A 113 5.89 3.08 1.76
C VAL A 113 6.02 2.75 0.28
N TYR A 114 4.97 2.13 -0.26
CA TYR A 114 4.89 1.81 -1.67
C TYR A 114 4.10 2.88 -2.42
N VAL A 115 4.33 2.99 -3.72
CA VAL A 115 3.59 3.88 -4.61
C VAL A 115 3.18 3.17 -5.89
N MET A 116 1.94 3.39 -6.33
CA MET A 116 1.44 2.79 -7.56
C MET A 116 2.32 3.17 -8.76
N LYS A 117 2.92 2.19 -9.42
CA LYS A 117 3.82 2.42 -10.56
C LYS A 117 3.09 3.12 -11.71
N ASN A 118 3.43 4.38 -11.98
CA ASN A 118 2.76 5.21 -13.00
C ASN A 118 2.85 4.61 -14.41
N GLU A 119 3.96 3.98 -14.76
CA GLU A 119 4.14 3.32 -16.07
C GLU A 119 3.10 2.21 -16.29
N TYR A 120 2.73 1.50 -15.21
CA TYR A 120 1.83 0.36 -15.26
C TYR A 120 0.35 0.78 -15.12
N TYR A 121 0.04 1.65 -14.16
CA TYR A 121 -1.35 2.06 -13.85
C TYR A 121 -1.82 3.32 -14.59
N GLY A 122 -0.88 4.14 -15.04
CA GLY A 122 -1.13 5.50 -15.52
C GLY A 122 -1.33 6.51 -14.38
N HIS A 123 -1.19 7.80 -14.71
CA HIS A 123 -1.20 8.89 -13.73
C HIS A 123 -2.61 9.36 -13.29
N LYS A 124 -3.68 8.86 -13.93
CA LYS A 124 -5.04 9.29 -13.63
C LYS A 124 -5.59 8.45 -12.48
N LEU A 125 -5.66 9.01 -11.28
CA LEU A 125 -6.15 8.36 -10.05
C LEU A 125 -7.29 7.36 -10.26
N ARG A 126 -8.40 7.82 -10.85
CA ARG A 126 -9.58 6.99 -11.11
C ARG A 126 -9.24 5.76 -11.95
N LYS A 127 -8.47 5.95 -13.03
CA LYS A 127 -8.07 4.86 -13.94
C LYS A 127 -7.05 3.92 -13.32
N ALA A 128 -6.12 4.47 -12.55
CA ALA A 128 -5.13 3.68 -11.81
C ALA A 128 -5.85 2.76 -10.81
N SER A 129 -6.83 3.30 -10.08
CA SER A 129 -7.66 2.56 -9.12
C SER A 129 -8.53 1.50 -9.79
N GLU A 130 -9.23 1.85 -10.88
CA GLU A 130 -10.01 0.89 -11.69
C GLU A 130 -9.12 -0.25 -12.21
N LYS A 131 -7.90 0.07 -12.67
CA LYS A 131 -6.97 -0.95 -13.14
C LYS A 131 -6.48 -1.85 -12.01
N LEU A 132 -6.15 -1.30 -10.84
CA LEU A 132 -5.75 -2.09 -9.68
C LEU A 132 -6.88 -3.03 -9.25
N ALA A 133 -8.13 -2.55 -9.19
CA ALA A 133 -9.30 -3.36 -8.91
C ALA A 133 -9.46 -4.50 -9.94
N ALA A 134 -9.36 -4.18 -11.23
CA ALA A 134 -9.45 -5.16 -12.31
C ALA A 134 -8.33 -6.22 -12.26
N ASP A 135 -7.11 -5.86 -11.86
CA ASP A 135 -6.01 -6.82 -11.72
C ASP A 135 -6.27 -7.87 -10.61
N PHE A 136 -7.23 -7.63 -9.72
CA PHE A 136 -7.69 -8.51 -8.66
C PHE A 136 -9.12 -9.03 -8.84
N ASP A 137 -9.69 -8.89 -10.04
CA ASP A 137 -11.05 -9.32 -10.36
C ASP A 137 -12.13 -8.71 -9.43
N ILE A 138 -11.89 -7.48 -8.94
CA ILE A 138 -12.84 -6.70 -8.14
C ILE A 138 -13.73 -5.90 -9.11
N GLU A 139 -14.98 -6.32 -9.27
CA GLU A 139 -15.91 -5.74 -10.24
C GLU A 139 -16.43 -4.35 -9.82
N ASP A 140 -16.36 -3.37 -10.74
CA ASP A 140 -17.03 -2.06 -10.67
C ASP A 140 -16.74 -1.18 -9.44
N VAL A 141 -15.53 -1.27 -8.87
CA VAL A 141 -15.13 -0.48 -7.69
C VAL A 141 -14.00 0.51 -7.97
N TYR A 142 -14.10 1.68 -7.34
CA TYR A 142 -13.04 2.66 -7.19
C TYR A 142 -12.39 2.48 -5.82
N LEU A 143 -11.18 1.90 -5.77
CA LEU A 143 -10.45 1.76 -4.51
C LEU A 143 -10.03 3.15 -4.00
N LEU A 144 -10.57 3.58 -2.85
CA LEU A 144 -10.46 4.96 -2.35
C LEU A 144 -10.18 5.00 -0.83
N GLY A 145 -9.00 4.55 -0.40
CA GLY A 145 -8.81 4.30 1.05
C GLY A 145 -9.16 2.86 1.42
N ASP A 146 -9.24 1.98 0.41
CA ASP A 146 -9.71 0.61 0.58
C ASP A 146 -8.59 -0.28 1.09
N ASP A 147 -9.01 -1.30 1.82
CA ASP A 147 -8.17 -2.38 2.30
C ASP A 147 -8.40 -3.62 1.43
N LEU A 148 -7.31 -4.23 0.99
CA LEU A 148 -7.30 -5.55 0.37
C LEU A 148 -6.58 -6.50 1.32
N ILE A 149 -7.23 -7.59 1.70
CA ILE A 149 -6.61 -8.59 2.58
C ILE A 149 -6.50 -9.90 1.83
N PHE A 150 -5.26 -10.38 1.74
CA PHE A 150 -4.91 -11.65 1.14
C PHE A 150 -4.61 -12.67 2.23
N LYS A 151 -5.03 -13.90 2.01
CA LYS A 151 -4.56 -15.08 2.73
C LYS A 151 -3.78 -15.93 1.73
N SER A 152 -2.46 -15.96 1.90
CA SER A 152 -1.55 -16.41 0.84
C SER A 152 -1.86 -15.66 -0.46
N ASP A 153 -2.07 -16.32 -1.60
CA ASP A 153 -2.36 -15.66 -2.88
C ASP A 153 -3.84 -15.29 -3.11
N SER A 154 -4.72 -15.63 -2.17
CA SER A 154 -6.15 -15.47 -2.33
C SER A 154 -6.65 -14.17 -1.69
N LEU A 155 -7.29 -13.30 -2.47
CA LEU A 155 -7.99 -12.13 -1.95
C LEU A 155 -9.23 -12.60 -1.18
N ILE A 156 -9.27 -12.33 0.12
CA ILE A 156 -10.38 -12.73 1.01
C ILE A 156 -11.23 -11.55 1.47
N TYR A 157 -10.75 -10.32 1.27
CA TYR A 157 -11.48 -9.11 1.59
C TYR A 157 -11.07 -7.95 0.68
N SER A 158 -12.05 -7.14 0.27
CA SER A 158 -11.87 -5.84 -0.39
C SER A 158 -12.94 -4.87 0.08
N GLY A 159 -12.55 -3.67 0.49
CA GLY A 159 -13.49 -2.59 0.79
C GLY A 159 -12.98 -1.56 1.78
N GLU A 160 -13.85 -0.62 2.12
CA GLU A 160 -13.55 0.44 3.11
C GLU A 160 -13.61 -0.12 4.54
N ASN A 161 -12.72 0.39 5.40
CA ASN A 161 -12.64 0.09 6.84
C ASN A 161 -12.04 -1.27 7.23
N GLY A 162 -11.09 -1.81 6.46
CA GLY A 162 -10.17 -2.92 6.81
C GLY A 162 -9.96 -3.11 8.29
N ILE A 163 -9.43 -2.05 8.85
CA ILE A 163 -9.00 -1.95 10.24
C ILE A 163 -10.09 -2.29 11.27
N GLY A 164 -11.37 -2.09 10.94
CA GLY A 164 -12.48 -2.37 11.85
C GLY A 164 -12.78 -3.86 12.02
N PHE A 165 -12.30 -4.72 11.12
CA PHE A 165 -12.57 -6.16 11.13
C PHE A 165 -11.33 -7.03 10.94
N VAL A 166 -10.12 -6.44 10.84
CA VAL A 166 -8.85 -7.20 10.81
C VAL A 166 -8.73 -8.19 11.96
N ASP A 167 -9.23 -7.84 13.15
CA ASP A 167 -9.25 -8.76 14.29
C ASP A 167 -10.02 -10.05 13.96
N SER A 168 -11.17 -9.96 13.27
CA SER A 168 -11.94 -11.14 12.89
C SER A 168 -11.27 -12.01 11.83
N ILE A 169 -10.35 -11.43 11.05
CA ILE A 169 -9.63 -12.12 9.96
C ILE A 169 -8.33 -12.74 10.48
N PHE A 170 -7.53 -11.97 11.20
CA PHE A 170 -6.19 -12.36 11.64
C PHE A 170 -6.19 -13.17 12.94
N THR A 171 -7.20 -13.03 13.81
CA THR A 171 -7.34 -13.89 15.01
C THR A 171 -7.99 -15.24 14.72
N ALA A 172 -8.62 -15.41 13.55
CA ALA A 172 -9.29 -16.65 13.23
C ALA A 172 -8.25 -17.79 13.20
N PRO A 173 -8.36 -18.81 14.10
CA PRO A 173 -7.43 -19.92 14.08
C PRO A 173 -7.47 -20.53 12.69
N SER A 174 -6.29 -20.88 12.17
CA SER A 174 -6.18 -21.66 10.95
C SER A 174 -6.99 -22.94 11.13
N LEU A 175 -8.24 -22.93 10.66
CA LEU A 175 -9.05 -24.13 10.53
C LEU A 175 -8.32 -25.01 9.52
N LYS A 176 -7.47 -25.88 10.05
CA LYS A 176 -6.95 -27.03 9.32
C LYS A 176 -8.16 -27.90 9.01
N LEU A 177 -8.71 -27.73 7.81
CA LEU A 177 -9.64 -28.70 7.21
C LEU A 177 -8.84 -29.93 6.75
#